data_AF-A0A1E4EW50-F1
#
_entry.id   AF-A0A1E4EW50-F1
#
_cell.length_a   1.000
_cell.length_b   1.000
_cell.length_c   1.000
_cell.angle_alpha   90.00
_cell.angle_beta   90.00
_cell.angle_gamma   90.00
#
_symmetry.space_group_name_H-M   'P 1'
#
loop_
_entity.id
_entity.type
_entity.pdbx_description
1 polymer ?
#
loop_
_entity_poly.entity_id
_entity_poly.type
_entity_poly.pdbx_seq_one_letter_code
_entity_poly.pdbx_strand_id
1 'polypeptide(L)'
;MDLKLHLDFCFSISADLVLAAGWTPRAQPDIVLHAGHASLSPLGIVRFARRDLRTLNRMGYLALFDLSSEPGAADPSEDLFLGLGKEYLPIRQDRLATDLSKMVEIGVDEIFFSYVRMIALGTLPVPAPQIAQRVVNRILAAPRLDHETPHHALNIDRGLVGPDGQGMAKGWFLPATASDQGLAALVINDRQISPAPMLPGCLPRPDLQPYAGRYAFGGRDGWAAAFRLPAAPSGPVQLVLLLPDQLAHSGIVQPLDLVAPDQIAHAVLETAQGIGDRTLAAQLHRATLPAPDQAPPALPDATDAPPDGTVLLVLDHDLDDVDLRDVLRRVTAAHDGTVLVHLLRPMLTEALQQALLGASREAACDLRLSGCAMTPPDPADHPGQVVFARSSILFHVDPAPLLAPGTAPLAVTVLDPMAALPGGSDHTALTDRLVDGRLPFACAGPGAVVLAPFAHPTAYLTAEAVLRDLAARLLSAGTASLVAAPAQGFLAGNRGPYCQSLIDGVGWHDFDGLSARLLTEAA
;
A
#
# COMPACT_ATOMS: atom_id res chain seq x y z
N MET A 1 28.31 23.82 -35.42
CA MET A 1 27.68 23.98 -34.10
C MET A 1 28.71 23.53 -33.09
N ASP A 2 29.15 24.43 -32.20
CA ASP A 2 30.06 24.06 -31.10
C ASP A 2 29.41 22.97 -30.24
N LEU A 3 30.19 21.94 -29.95
CA LEU A 3 29.79 20.69 -29.29
C LEU A 3 29.62 20.84 -27.77
N LYS A 4 29.01 21.94 -27.31
CA LYS A 4 29.00 22.25 -25.88
C LYS A 4 27.95 21.43 -25.11
N LEU A 5 28.40 20.82 -24.02
CA LEU A 5 27.55 20.31 -22.96
C LEU A 5 26.98 21.49 -22.17
N HIS A 6 25.65 21.52 -22.03
CA HIS A 6 24.97 22.52 -21.22
C HIS A 6 24.26 21.84 -20.04
N LEU A 7 24.55 22.30 -18.82
CA LEU A 7 23.98 21.80 -17.57
C LEU A 7 23.02 22.82 -16.97
N ASP A 8 21.72 22.52 -17.00
CA ASP A 8 20.69 23.39 -16.44
C ASP A 8 20.48 23.14 -14.95
N PHE A 9 20.42 21.87 -14.54
CA PHE A 9 20.20 21.46 -13.14
C PHE A 9 21.07 20.25 -12.80
N CYS A 10 21.59 20.20 -11.57
CA CYS A 10 22.25 19.01 -11.04
C CYS A 10 21.97 18.91 -9.54
N PHE A 11 21.30 17.84 -9.10
CA PHE A 11 20.89 17.66 -7.72
C PHE A 11 21.01 16.22 -7.22
N SER A 12 21.22 16.08 -5.92
CA SER A 12 21.18 14.78 -5.23
C SER A 12 19.73 14.40 -4.96
N ILE A 13 19.39 13.15 -5.26
CA ILE A 13 18.10 12.54 -4.98
C ILE A 13 18.12 11.83 -3.62
N SER A 14 19.21 11.13 -3.35
CA SER A 14 19.56 10.48 -2.09
C SER A 14 21.07 10.67 -1.84
N ALA A 15 21.62 10.02 -0.81
CA ALA A 15 23.07 10.01 -0.58
C ALA A 15 23.85 9.46 -1.79
N ASP A 16 23.28 8.49 -2.50
CA ASP A 16 23.97 7.74 -3.54
C ASP A 16 23.50 8.08 -4.96
N LEU A 17 22.39 8.81 -5.13
CA LEU A 17 21.82 9.09 -6.45
C LEU A 17 21.96 10.57 -6.83
N VAL A 18 22.55 10.82 -7.99
CA VAL A 18 22.70 12.17 -8.57
C VAL A 18 22.01 12.24 -9.92
N LEU A 19 21.24 13.30 -10.13
CA LEU A 19 20.52 13.56 -11.37
C LEU A 19 21.02 14.85 -12.02
N ALA A 20 21.39 14.76 -13.30
CA ALA A 20 21.82 15.88 -14.12
C ALA A 20 20.85 16.12 -15.28
N ALA A 21 20.40 17.35 -15.44
CA ALA A 21 19.49 17.78 -16.50
C ALA A 21 20.14 18.88 -17.35
N GLY A 22 19.98 18.78 -18.66
CA GLY A 22 20.61 19.74 -19.56
C GLY A 22 20.29 19.49 -21.02
N TRP A 23 21.17 19.94 -21.91
CA TRP A 23 21.06 19.66 -23.33
C TRP A 23 22.42 19.55 -24.02
N THR A 24 22.42 18.80 -25.13
CA THR A 24 23.58 18.63 -26.01
C THR A 24 23.14 18.26 -27.43
N PRO A 25 23.80 18.76 -28.48
CA PRO A 25 23.50 18.40 -29.86
C PRO A 25 23.89 16.95 -30.23
N ARG A 26 24.66 16.25 -29.38
CA ARG A 26 25.00 14.84 -29.62
C ARG A 26 23.78 13.94 -29.43
N ALA A 27 23.48 13.13 -30.44
CA ALA A 27 22.35 12.19 -30.39
C ALA A 27 22.55 11.09 -29.33
N GLN A 28 23.78 10.58 -29.22
CA GLN A 28 24.22 9.63 -28.19
C GLN A 28 25.33 10.31 -27.38
N PRO A 29 25.00 10.99 -26.29
CA PRO A 29 26.02 11.68 -25.50
C PRO A 29 26.68 10.70 -24.53
N ASP A 30 28.00 10.59 -24.61
CA ASP A 30 28.83 9.85 -23.64
C ASP A 30 29.01 10.70 -22.36
N ILE A 31 27.90 10.93 -21.65
CA ILE A 31 27.89 11.70 -20.41
C ILE A 31 28.47 10.81 -19.30
N VAL A 32 29.41 11.36 -18.52
CA VAL A 32 30.02 10.66 -17.38
C VAL A 32 30.00 11.59 -16.17
N LEU A 33 29.71 11.06 -14.99
CA LEU A 33 29.88 11.77 -13.72
C LEU A 33 31.22 11.34 -13.10
N HIS A 34 32.11 12.30 -12.88
CA HIS A 34 33.35 12.07 -12.14
C HIS A 34 33.16 12.47 -10.69
N ALA A 35 33.51 11.58 -9.77
CA ALA A 35 33.51 11.81 -8.33
C ALA A 35 34.89 11.43 -7.79
N GLY A 36 35.74 12.44 -7.57
CA GLY A 36 37.16 12.21 -7.29
C GLY A 36 37.85 11.43 -8.42
N HIS A 37 38.27 10.20 -8.13
CA HIS A 37 38.89 9.29 -9.10
C HIS A 37 37.88 8.36 -9.81
N ALA A 38 36.64 8.26 -9.32
CA ALA A 38 35.61 7.43 -9.90
C ALA A 38 35.04 8.08 -11.17
N SER A 39 34.69 7.25 -12.17
CA SER A 39 34.06 7.68 -13.42
C SER A 39 32.82 6.84 -13.68
N LEU A 40 31.67 7.45 -13.43
CA LEU A 40 30.37 6.78 -13.41
C LEU A 40 29.63 7.00 -14.73
N SER A 41 29.29 5.89 -15.39
CA SER A 41 28.31 5.93 -16.48
C SER A 41 26.90 6.10 -15.91
N PRO A 42 26.00 6.78 -16.63
CA PRO A 42 24.63 6.94 -16.16
C PRO A 42 23.92 5.58 -16.18
N LEU A 43 23.11 5.33 -15.16
CA LEU A 43 22.17 4.20 -15.12
C LEU A 43 21.19 4.26 -16.29
N GLY A 44 20.82 5.48 -16.70
CA GLY A 44 19.98 5.72 -17.86
C GLY A 44 20.00 7.19 -18.27
N ILE A 45 19.70 7.43 -19.55
CA ILE A 45 19.55 8.76 -20.12
C ILE A 45 18.18 8.86 -20.79
N VAL A 46 17.34 9.78 -20.31
CA VAL A 46 16.10 10.17 -20.99
C VAL A 46 16.42 11.30 -21.96
N ARG A 47 16.03 11.16 -23.23
CA ARG A 47 16.26 12.15 -24.29
C ARG A 47 14.94 12.74 -24.75
N PHE A 48 14.89 14.07 -24.91
CA PHE A 48 13.66 14.76 -25.32
C PHE A 48 13.94 16.00 -26.17
N ALA A 49 12.96 16.35 -27.00
CA ALA A 49 12.97 17.61 -27.73
C ALA A 49 12.69 18.76 -26.75
N ARG A 50 13.29 19.91 -27.01
CA ARG A 50 13.17 21.09 -26.17
C ARG A 50 12.51 22.21 -26.95
N ARG A 51 11.35 22.69 -26.47
CA ARG A 51 10.61 23.75 -27.16
C ARG A 51 11.39 25.07 -27.23
N ASP A 52 12.14 25.41 -26.19
CA ASP A 52 12.94 26.65 -26.13
C ASP A 52 14.10 26.66 -27.14
N LEU A 53 14.61 25.49 -27.52
CA LEU A 53 15.61 25.33 -28.58
C LEU A 53 15.01 25.37 -30.00
N ARG A 54 13.68 25.45 -30.13
CA ARG A 54 12.94 25.54 -31.41
C ARG A 54 13.32 24.45 -32.42
N THR A 55 13.56 23.24 -31.91
CA THR A 55 13.94 22.07 -32.72
C THR A 55 13.19 20.83 -32.27
N LEU A 56 12.88 19.95 -33.23
CA LEU A 56 12.32 18.62 -32.97
C LEU A 56 13.40 17.59 -32.61
N ASN A 57 14.68 17.96 -32.74
CA ASN A 57 15.78 17.08 -32.36
C ASN A 57 15.77 16.87 -30.84
N ARG A 58 15.89 15.60 -30.41
CA ARG A 58 15.99 15.22 -28.99
C ARG A 58 17.34 15.62 -28.42
N MET A 59 17.52 16.92 -28.15
CA MET A 59 18.76 17.51 -27.63
C MET A 59 18.79 17.59 -26.10
N GLY A 60 17.64 17.63 -25.44
CA GLY A 60 17.54 17.60 -23.98
C GLY A 60 17.94 16.25 -23.40
N TYR A 61 18.49 16.25 -22.19
CA TYR A 61 18.76 15.04 -21.44
C TYR A 61 18.38 15.14 -19.96
N LEU A 62 18.05 13.99 -19.39
CA LEU A 62 18.03 13.71 -17.96
C LEU A 62 18.87 12.45 -17.73
N ALA A 63 19.97 12.57 -17.00
CA ALA A 63 20.92 11.48 -16.73
C ALA A 63 20.96 11.18 -15.23
N LEU A 64 20.77 9.92 -14.87
CA LEU A 64 20.82 9.42 -13.50
C LEU A 64 22.12 8.66 -13.26
N PHE A 65 22.81 8.96 -12.17
CA PHE A 65 24.06 8.34 -11.75
C PHE A 65 23.91 7.74 -10.36
N ASP A 66 24.54 6.58 -10.15
CA ASP A 66 24.58 5.88 -8.88
C ASP A 66 26.01 5.83 -8.34
N LEU A 67 26.25 6.62 -7.30
CA LEU A 67 27.52 6.75 -6.60
C LEU A 67 27.85 5.49 -5.80
N SER A 68 26.85 4.67 -5.41
CA SER A 68 27.10 3.45 -4.64
C SER A 68 27.83 2.37 -5.45
N SER A 69 27.85 2.50 -6.78
CA SER A 69 28.52 1.57 -7.68
C SER A 69 30.05 1.64 -7.63
N GLU A 70 30.63 2.73 -7.11
CA GLU A 70 32.07 2.92 -7.00
C GLU A 70 32.48 3.32 -5.57
N PRO A 71 33.43 2.61 -4.93
CA PRO A 71 33.87 2.94 -3.57
C PRO A 71 34.42 4.37 -3.46
N GLY A 72 33.91 5.13 -2.50
CA GLY A 72 34.34 6.52 -2.24
C GLY A 72 33.67 7.58 -3.11
N ALA A 73 32.90 7.21 -4.15
CA ALA A 73 32.20 8.19 -4.98
C ALA A 73 31.05 8.91 -4.25
N ALA A 74 30.52 8.31 -3.19
CA ALA A 74 29.51 8.91 -2.31
C ALA A 74 30.10 9.81 -1.19
N ASP A 75 31.43 9.98 -1.13
CA ASP A 75 32.06 10.85 -0.13
C ASP A 75 31.70 12.33 -0.41
N PRO A 76 31.05 13.03 0.54
CA PRO A 76 30.64 14.42 0.34
C PRO A 76 31.81 15.41 0.24
N SER A 77 33.04 14.98 0.53
CA SER A 77 34.24 15.81 0.37
C SER A 77 34.82 15.79 -1.06
N GLU A 78 34.39 14.85 -1.90
CA GLU A 78 34.86 14.74 -3.28
C GLU A 78 34.22 15.80 -4.20
N ASP A 79 35.02 16.32 -5.13
CA ASP A 79 34.53 17.23 -6.16
C ASP A 79 33.81 16.43 -7.27
N LEU A 80 32.62 16.89 -7.64
CA LEU A 80 31.84 16.31 -8.74
C LEU A 80 32.05 17.08 -10.05
N PHE A 81 32.24 16.36 -11.15
CA PHE A 81 32.33 16.94 -12.49
C PHE A 81 31.45 16.17 -13.48
N LEU A 82 30.69 16.90 -14.29
CA LEU A 82 29.97 16.31 -15.43
C LEU A 82 30.85 16.38 -16.68
N GLY A 83 31.18 15.23 -17.23
CA GLY A 83 31.98 15.07 -18.45
C GLY A 83 31.12 14.78 -19.67
N LEU A 84 31.54 15.31 -20.84
CA LEU A 84 31.11 14.86 -22.16
C LEU A 84 32.32 14.84 -23.10
N GLY A 85 32.91 13.67 -23.32
CA GLY A 85 34.15 13.53 -24.10
C GLY A 85 35.34 14.27 -23.46
N LYS A 86 35.72 15.43 -24.00
CA LYS A 86 36.82 16.27 -23.48
C LYS A 86 36.35 17.49 -22.68
N GLU A 87 35.03 17.72 -22.62
CA GLU A 87 34.46 18.83 -21.87
C GLU A 87 34.11 18.38 -20.47
N TYR A 88 34.47 19.20 -19.47
CA TYR A 88 34.20 18.96 -18.06
C TYR A 88 33.55 20.19 -17.45
N LEU A 89 32.45 19.99 -16.74
CA LEU A 89 31.74 21.04 -16.00
C LEU A 89 31.78 20.71 -14.51
N PRO A 90 32.42 21.55 -13.66
CA PRO A 90 32.39 21.35 -12.22
C PRO A 90 30.97 21.54 -11.68
N ILE A 91 30.53 20.61 -10.83
CA ILE A 91 29.25 20.66 -10.13
C ILE A 91 29.54 21.18 -8.72
N ARG A 92 29.09 22.40 -8.45
CA ARG A 92 29.21 23.00 -7.11
C ARG A 92 28.24 22.33 -6.15
N GLN A 93 28.66 22.12 -4.90
CA GLN A 93 27.84 21.46 -3.86
C GLN A 93 26.51 22.17 -3.57
N ASP A 94 26.44 23.50 -3.72
CA ASP A 94 25.21 24.26 -3.54
C ASP A 94 24.12 23.90 -4.57
N ARG A 95 24.52 23.51 -5.78
CA ARG A 95 23.61 22.99 -6.80
C ARG A 95 22.97 21.69 -6.35
N LEU A 96 23.76 20.80 -5.75
CA LEU A 96 23.30 19.47 -5.31
C LEU A 96 22.10 19.54 -4.37
N ALA A 97 22.07 20.56 -3.49
CA ALA A 97 21.00 20.79 -2.53
C ALA A 97 19.83 21.65 -3.08
N THR A 98 20.10 22.61 -3.97
CA THR A 98 19.11 23.65 -4.33
C THR A 98 18.46 23.46 -5.70
N ASP A 99 19.12 22.77 -6.63
CA ASP A 99 18.66 22.71 -8.01
C ASP A 99 17.38 21.89 -8.17
N LEU A 100 17.07 20.93 -7.29
CA LEU A 100 15.78 20.22 -7.30
C LEU A 100 14.61 21.20 -7.13
N SER A 101 14.69 22.04 -6.11
CA SER A 101 13.64 23.05 -5.84
C SER A 101 13.50 24.02 -7.01
N LYS A 102 14.61 24.50 -7.57
CA LYS A 102 14.61 25.39 -8.73
C LYS A 102 14.06 24.71 -9.98
N MET A 103 14.41 23.45 -10.23
CA MET A 103 13.91 22.68 -11.37
C MET A 103 12.39 22.55 -11.29
N VAL A 104 11.86 22.22 -10.11
CA VAL A 104 10.42 22.16 -9.87
C VAL A 104 9.74 23.52 -10.02
N GLU A 105 10.39 24.62 -9.65
CA GLU A 105 9.77 25.95 -9.71
C GLU A 105 9.84 26.59 -11.11
N ILE A 106 11.01 26.55 -11.75
CA ILE A 106 11.32 27.33 -12.97
C ILE A 106 11.92 26.51 -14.11
N GLY A 107 12.14 25.20 -13.93
CA GLY A 107 12.67 24.34 -14.99
C GLY A 107 11.77 24.35 -16.22
N VAL A 108 12.31 24.03 -17.41
CA VAL A 108 11.47 23.82 -18.60
C VAL A 108 10.60 22.57 -18.41
N ASP A 109 9.40 22.57 -19.00
CA ASP A 109 8.41 21.52 -18.76
C ASP A 109 8.91 20.13 -19.17
N GLU A 110 9.70 20.03 -20.24
CA GLU A 110 10.28 18.76 -20.70
C GLU A 110 11.26 18.13 -19.71
N ILE A 111 12.02 18.95 -18.98
CA ILE A 111 12.86 18.45 -17.88
C ILE A 111 11.97 18.01 -16.72
N PHE A 112 11.00 18.84 -16.33
CA PHE A 112 10.13 18.57 -15.20
C PHE A 112 9.31 17.30 -15.39
N PHE A 113 8.62 17.12 -16.52
CA PHE A 113 7.82 15.92 -16.76
C PHE A 113 8.66 14.69 -17.07
N SER A 114 9.90 14.84 -17.56
CA SER A 114 10.85 13.70 -17.60
C SER A 114 11.18 13.23 -16.19
N TYR A 115 11.42 14.15 -15.26
CA TYR A 115 11.64 13.82 -13.84
C TYR A 115 10.40 13.15 -13.22
N VAL A 116 9.20 13.72 -13.42
CA VAL A 116 7.94 13.14 -12.93
C VAL A 116 7.70 11.75 -13.53
N ARG A 117 8.03 11.53 -14.79
CA ARG A 117 7.95 10.23 -15.45
C ARG A 117 8.90 9.21 -14.85
N MET A 118 10.12 9.60 -14.49
CA MET A 118 11.07 8.69 -13.81
C MET A 118 10.58 8.30 -12.41
N ILE A 119 9.89 9.20 -11.69
CA ILE A 119 9.19 8.83 -10.44
C ILE A 119 8.07 7.81 -10.72
N ALA A 120 7.23 8.07 -11.73
CA ALA A 120 6.12 7.20 -12.12
C ALA A 120 6.56 5.78 -12.50
N LEU A 121 7.75 5.65 -13.11
CA LEU A 121 8.37 4.38 -13.49
C LEU A 121 9.11 3.69 -12.32
N GLY A 122 9.17 4.31 -11.14
CA GLY A 122 9.93 3.81 -9.99
C GLY A 122 11.45 3.88 -10.17
N THR A 123 11.95 4.57 -11.19
CA THR A 123 13.39 4.79 -11.41
C THR A 123 13.96 5.82 -10.44
N LEU A 124 13.12 6.75 -9.97
CA LEU A 124 13.45 7.69 -8.90
C LEU A 124 12.53 7.47 -7.70
N PRO A 125 13.05 7.60 -6.46
CA PRO A 125 12.22 7.62 -5.28
C PRO A 125 11.29 8.83 -5.28
N VAL A 126 10.19 8.71 -4.53
CA VAL A 126 9.26 9.81 -4.28
C VAL A 126 10.00 10.93 -3.54
N PRO A 127 9.86 12.20 -3.96
CA PRO A 127 10.49 13.32 -3.27
C PRO A 127 9.97 13.50 -1.85
N ALA A 128 10.79 14.10 -0.98
CA ALA A 128 10.38 14.46 0.38
C ALA A 128 9.09 15.32 0.39
N PRO A 129 8.25 15.26 1.45
CA PRO A 129 6.93 15.88 1.47
C PRO A 129 6.89 17.36 1.07
N GLN A 130 7.91 18.13 1.45
CA GLN A 130 8.02 19.55 1.12
C GLN A 130 8.15 19.82 -0.39
N ILE A 131 8.87 18.95 -1.10
CA ILE A 131 9.05 19.01 -2.56
C ILE A 131 7.86 18.35 -3.26
N ALA A 132 7.35 17.24 -2.72
CA ALA A 132 6.19 16.54 -3.27
C ALA A 132 4.99 17.48 -3.49
N GLN A 133 4.65 18.33 -2.51
CA GLN A 133 3.59 19.34 -2.65
C GLN A 133 3.83 20.29 -3.84
N ARG A 134 5.07 20.75 -4.04
CA ARG A 134 5.41 21.66 -5.14
C ARG A 134 5.31 20.96 -6.50
N VAL A 135 5.72 19.70 -6.56
CA VAL A 135 5.59 18.86 -7.76
C VAL A 135 4.11 18.65 -8.08
N VAL A 136 3.26 18.29 -7.11
CA VAL A 136 1.80 18.16 -7.29
C VAL A 136 1.21 19.46 -7.82
N ASN A 137 1.49 20.59 -7.18
CA ASN A 137 0.97 21.88 -7.61
C ASN A 137 1.35 22.22 -9.06
N ARG A 138 2.58 21.91 -9.46
CA ARG A 138 3.04 22.14 -10.83
C ARG A 138 2.39 21.19 -11.84
N ILE A 139 2.19 19.92 -11.50
CA ILE A 139 1.44 18.97 -12.34
C ILE A 139 0.02 19.51 -12.57
N LEU A 140 -0.66 19.97 -11.52
CA LEU A 140 -2.04 20.45 -11.60
C LEU A 140 -2.18 21.78 -12.34
N ALA A 141 -1.15 22.64 -12.30
CA ALA A 141 -1.13 23.92 -12.99
C ALA A 141 -0.77 23.79 -14.49
N ALA A 142 -0.12 22.70 -14.89
CA ALA A 142 0.31 22.49 -16.26
C ALA A 142 -0.85 22.09 -17.20
N PRO A 143 -0.76 22.40 -18.50
CA PRO A 143 -1.79 22.04 -19.47
C PRO A 143 -1.98 20.53 -19.55
N ARG A 144 -3.24 20.10 -19.55
CA ARG A 144 -3.65 18.69 -19.60
C ARG A 144 -3.79 18.23 -21.04
N LEU A 145 -3.61 16.93 -21.25
CA LEU A 145 -3.91 16.29 -22.53
C LEU A 145 -5.37 15.86 -22.58
N ASP A 146 -5.95 15.94 -23.77
CA ASP A 146 -7.25 15.34 -24.05
C ASP A 146 -7.15 13.81 -24.14
N HIS A 147 -8.26 13.14 -23.87
CA HIS A 147 -8.36 11.69 -23.95
C HIS A 147 -8.19 11.14 -25.36
N GLU A 148 -8.64 11.88 -26.38
CA GLU A 148 -8.55 11.48 -27.78
C GLU A 148 -8.01 12.64 -28.62
N THR A 149 -6.96 12.35 -29.39
CA THR A 149 -6.34 13.24 -30.35
C THR A 149 -5.97 12.46 -31.61
N PRO A 150 -5.52 13.11 -32.70
CA PRO A 150 -4.95 12.39 -33.84
C PRO A 150 -3.73 11.52 -33.51
N HIS A 151 -3.08 11.73 -32.34
CA HIS A 151 -1.87 11.01 -31.94
C HIS A 151 -2.13 9.86 -30.96
N HIS A 152 -3.28 9.85 -30.29
CA HIS A 152 -3.63 8.80 -29.34
C HIS A 152 -5.12 8.77 -29.02
N ALA A 153 -5.59 7.64 -28.50
CA ALA A 153 -6.85 7.51 -27.78
C ALA A 153 -6.60 6.79 -26.46
N LEU A 154 -7.17 7.29 -25.37
CA LEU A 154 -7.04 6.72 -24.02
C LEU A 154 -8.37 6.81 -23.30
N ASN A 155 -8.75 5.72 -22.64
CA ASN A 155 -9.84 5.74 -21.67
C ASN A 155 -9.41 5.15 -20.34
N ILE A 156 -10.07 5.63 -19.29
CA ILE A 156 -9.99 5.06 -17.95
C ILE A 156 -11.36 4.44 -17.69
N ASP A 157 -11.42 3.12 -17.69
CA ASP A 157 -12.68 2.40 -17.51
C ASP A 157 -13.12 2.45 -16.04
N ARG A 158 -12.15 2.40 -15.13
CA ARG A 158 -12.40 2.44 -13.69
C ARG A 158 -11.17 2.96 -12.95
N GLY A 159 -11.37 3.81 -11.94
CA GLY A 159 -10.33 4.30 -11.06
C GLY A 159 -10.85 4.48 -9.65
N LEU A 160 -10.31 3.72 -8.70
CA LEU A 160 -10.81 3.62 -7.33
C LEU A 160 -9.69 3.85 -6.31
N VAL A 161 -10.06 4.41 -5.17
CA VAL A 161 -9.18 4.55 -4.00
C VAL A 161 -9.97 4.25 -2.71
N GLY A 162 -9.34 3.58 -1.77
CA GLY A 162 -9.85 3.32 -0.43
C GLY A 162 -9.48 4.41 0.57
N PRO A 163 -10.16 4.48 1.73
CA PRO A 163 -9.86 5.46 2.78
C PRO A 163 -8.44 5.30 3.37
N ASP A 164 -7.85 4.11 3.29
CA ASP A 164 -6.49 3.82 3.74
C ASP A 164 -5.43 4.05 2.64
N GLY A 165 -5.85 4.52 1.46
CA GLY A 165 -4.96 4.90 0.37
C GLY A 165 -4.51 3.77 -0.57
N GLN A 166 -5.00 2.53 -0.40
CA GLN A 166 -4.92 1.49 -1.44
C GLN A 166 -5.84 1.85 -2.61
N GLY A 167 -5.42 1.55 -3.84
CA GLY A 167 -6.29 1.79 -4.98
C GLY A 167 -5.87 1.04 -6.23
N MET A 168 -6.74 1.13 -7.23
CA MET A 168 -6.60 0.41 -8.49
C MET A 168 -7.27 1.21 -9.61
N ALA A 169 -6.65 1.21 -10.78
CA ALA A 169 -7.21 1.75 -12.00
C ALA A 169 -7.02 0.79 -13.17
N LYS A 170 -7.97 0.77 -14.10
CA LYS A 170 -7.86 0.06 -15.38
C LYS A 170 -8.43 0.88 -16.52
N GLY A 171 -7.96 0.61 -17.72
CA GLY A 171 -8.38 1.30 -18.91
C GLY A 171 -7.73 0.72 -20.15
N TRP A 172 -7.62 1.54 -21.18
CA TRP A 172 -6.95 1.18 -22.42
C TRP A 172 -6.24 2.37 -23.04
N PHE A 173 -5.22 2.09 -23.85
CA PHE A 173 -4.43 3.11 -24.53
C PHE A 173 -4.05 2.64 -25.94
N LEU A 174 -4.33 3.48 -26.93
CA LEU A 174 -4.05 3.25 -28.34
C LEU A 174 -3.24 4.43 -28.89
N PRO A 175 -1.92 4.30 -29.10
CA PRO A 175 -1.14 5.33 -29.74
C PRO A 175 -1.33 5.29 -31.27
N ALA A 176 -1.20 6.43 -31.95
CA ALA A 176 -1.21 6.46 -33.43
C ALA A 176 0.03 5.78 -34.03
N THR A 177 1.16 5.87 -33.34
CA THR A 177 2.42 5.22 -33.70
C THR A 177 2.98 4.48 -32.50
N ALA A 178 3.45 3.25 -32.69
CA ALA A 178 4.12 2.51 -31.64
C ALA A 178 5.31 3.32 -31.09
N SER A 179 5.38 3.45 -29.76
CA SER A 179 6.50 4.07 -29.04
C SER A 179 7.29 2.97 -28.32
N ASP A 180 8.59 3.18 -28.18
CA ASP A 180 9.46 2.38 -27.32
C ASP A 180 9.21 2.66 -25.83
N GLN A 181 8.58 3.80 -25.53
CA GLN A 181 8.16 4.16 -24.20
C GLN A 181 6.73 3.67 -23.90
N GLY A 182 6.56 3.03 -22.75
CA GLY A 182 5.25 2.58 -22.26
C GLY A 182 4.40 3.71 -21.66
N LEU A 183 3.15 3.44 -21.32
CA LEU A 183 2.36 4.33 -20.46
C LEU A 183 2.97 4.32 -19.04
N ALA A 184 3.01 5.46 -18.37
CA ALA A 184 3.43 5.56 -16.97
C ALA A 184 2.35 6.26 -16.15
N ALA A 185 2.24 5.91 -14.87
CA ALA A 185 1.21 6.44 -14.01
C ALA A 185 1.73 6.81 -12.62
N LEU A 186 1.13 7.83 -12.06
CA LEU A 186 1.34 8.28 -10.70
C LEU A 186 0.01 8.71 -10.11
N VAL A 187 -0.15 8.48 -8.82
CA VAL A 187 -1.28 8.96 -8.04
C VAL A 187 -0.84 10.16 -7.24
N ILE A 188 -1.64 11.22 -7.28
CA ILE A 188 -1.44 12.41 -6.49
C ILE A 188 -2.62 12.63 -5.55
N ASN A 189 -2.28 13.09 -4.36
CA ASN A 189 -3.16 13.76 -3.43
C ASN A 189 -2.44 15.06 -3.04
N ASP A 190 -3.14 16.11 -2.58
CA ASP A 190 -2.57 17.45 -2.38
C ASP A 190 -1.11 17.47 -1.88
N ARG A 191 -0.76 16.62 -0.91
CA ARG A 191 0.57 16.52 -0.28
C ARG A 191 1.39 15.28 -0.63
N GLN A 192 0.86 14.36 -1.42
CA GLN A 192 1.44 13.03 -1.64
C GLN A 192 1.56 12.72 -3.13
N ILE A 193 2.64 12.03 -3.48
CA ILE A 193 2.85 11.43 -4.80
C ILE A 193 3.18 9.96 -4.55
N SER A 194 2.52 9.06 -5.25
CA SER A 194 2.88 7.65 -5.24
C SER A 194 2.95 7.13 -6.68
N PRO A 195 4.00 6.40 -7.07
CA PRO A 195 4.02 5.70 -8.35
C PRO A 195 2.84 4.72 -8.42
N ALA A 196 2.26 4.56 -9.62
CA ALA A 196 1.25 3.54 -9.88
C ALA A 196 1.79 2.56 -10.91
N PRO A 197 2.46 1.47 -10.47
CA PRO A 197 2.99 0.45 -11.36
C PRO A 197 1.95 0.00 -12.38
N MET A 198 2.26 0.19 -13.66
CA MET A 198 1.37 -0.15 -14.75
C MET A 198 1.70 -1.51 -15.34
N LEU A 199 0.66 -2.26 -15.69
CA LEU A 199 0.71 -3.50 -16.44
C LEU A 199 0.10 -3.23 -17.84
N PRO A 200 0.85 -2.66 -18.79
CA PRO A 200 0.33 -2.40 -20.13
C PRO A 200 0.08 -3.71 -20.88
N GLY A 201 -1.03 -3.77 -21.63
CA GLY A 201 -1.43 -4.92 -22.43
C GLY A 201 -1.78 -6.19 -21.65
N CYS A 202 -2.04 -6.06 -20.35
CA CYS A 202 -2.44 -7.17 -19.50
C CYS A 202 -3.91 -7.59 -19.73
N LEU A 203 -4.75 -6.71 -20.27
CA LEU A 203 -6.17 -6.96 -20.52
C LEU A 203 -6.48 -7.03 -22.03
N PRO A 204 -7.19 -8.07 -22.51
CA PRO A 204 -7.63 -8.15 -23.90
C PRO A 204 -8.74 -7.14 -24.19
N ARG A 205 -8.71 -6.52 -25.38
CA ARG A 205 -9.66 -5.47 -25.80
C ARG A 205 -10.18 -5.65 -27.23
N PRO A 206 -10.85 -6.79 -27.53
CA PRO A 206 -11.41 -7.02 -28.87
C PRO A 206 -12.49 -5.98 -29.23
N ASP A 207 -13.13 -5.36 -28.24
CA ASP A 207 -14.09 -4.27 -28.40
C ASP A 207 -13.49 -3.03 -29.08
N LEU A 208 -12.17 -2.85 -29.04
CA LEU A 208 -11.48 -1.71 -29.65
C LEU A 208 -11.08 -1.92 -31.13
N GLN A 209 -11.42 -3.07 -31.73
CA GLN A 209 -11.15 -3.35 -33.15
C GLN A 209 -11.59 -2.22 -34.11
N PRO A 210 -12.73 -1.52 -33.91
CA PRO A 210 -13.12 -0.40 -34.77
C PRO A 210 -12.10 0.76 -34.84
N TYR A 211 -11.19 0.88 -33.86
CA TYR A 211 -10.16 1.93 -33.81
C TYR A 211 -8.90 1.60 -34.63
N ALA A 212 -8.75 0.36 -35.12
CA ALA A 212 -7.55 -0.11 -35.81
C ALA A 212 -7.21 0.65 -37.11
N GLY A 213 -8.17 1.37 -37.70
CA GLY A 213 -7.93 2.22 -38.87
C GLY A 213 -7.25 3.56 -38.56
N ARG A 214 -7.18 3.96 -37.28
CA ARG A 214 -6.64 5.26 -36.83
C ARG A 214 -5.45 5.12 -35.88
N TYR A 215 -5.43 4.04 -35.10
CA TYR A 215 -4.43 3.82 -34.06
C TYR A 215 -3.81 2.43 -34.18
N ALA A 216 -2.63 2.26 -33.56
CA ALA A 216 -1.94 0.98 -33.48
C ALA A 216 -2.69 0.06 -32.49
N PHE A 217 -3.61 -0.73 -33.02
CA PHE A 217 -4.40 -1.72 -32.27
C PHE A 217 -3.69 -3.07 -32.21
N GLY A 218 -3.45 -3.59 -31.01
CA GLY A 218 -2.81 -4.89 -30.77
C GLY A 218 -3.75 -6.00 -30.28
N GLY A 219 -5.00 -5.69 -29.94
CA GLY A 219 -5.96 -6.64 -29.36
C GLY A 219 -5.77 -6.90 -27.86
N ARG A 220 -4.65 -6.43 -27.31
CA ARG A 220 -4.31 -6.42 -25.88
C ARG A 220 -3.83 -5.02 -25.51
N ASP A 221 -4.72 -4.07 -25.66
CA ASP A 221 -4.42 -2.64 -25.46
C ASP A 221 -4.91 -2.14 -24.09
N GLY A 222 -5.49 -3.04 -23.28
CA GLY A 222 -5.95 -2.75 -21.94
C GLY A 222 -4.81 -2.79 -20.92
N TRP A 223 -4.83 -1.85 -19.99
CA TRP A 223 -3.87 -1.73 -18.90
C TRP A 223 -4.56 -1.81 -17.54
N ALA A 224 -3.81 -2.24 -16.54
CA ALA A 224 -4.18 -2.16 -15.14
C ALA A 224 -3.04 -1.50 -14.35
N ALA A 225 -3.38 -0.79 -13.29
CA ALA A 225 -2.44 -0.23 -12.34
C ALA A 225 -3.02 -0.37 -10.95
N ALA A 226 -2.18 -0.65 -9.97
CA ALA A 226 -2.53 -0.69 -8.57
C ALA A 226 -1.48 0.08 -7.79
N PHE A 227 -1.87 0.61 -6.63
CA PHE A 227 -1.01 1.49 -5.87
C PHE A 227 -1.42 1.50 -4.39
N ARG A 228 -0.48 1.98 -3.58
CA ARG A 228 -0.68 2.32 -2.17
C ARG A 228 -0.14 3.72 -1.92
N LEU A 229 -0.94 4.58 -1.33
CA LEU A 229 -0.48 5.86 -0.80
C LEU A 229 0.28 5.63 0.51
N PRO A 230 1.36 6.39 0.78
CA PRO A 230 2.11 6.29 2.04
C PRO A 230 1.27 6.58 3.30
N ALA A 231 0.25 7.42 3.16
CA ALA A 231 -0.69 7.74 4.23
C ALA A 231 -2.11 7.89 3.69
N ALA A 232 -3.11 7.80 4.57
CA ALA A 232 -4.50 8.04 4.23
C ALA A 232 -4.66 9.40 3.50
N PRO A 233 -5.42 9.46 2.40
CA PRO A 233 -5.58 10.69 1.63
C PRO A 233 -6.35 11.74 2.44
N SER A 234 -5.85 12.97 2.49
CA SER A 234 -6.51 14.09 3.18
C SER A 234 -7.48 14.89 2.29
N GLY A 235 -7.65 14.45 1.04
CA GLY A 235 -8.39 15.20 0.02
C GLY A 235 -8.62 14.35 -1.23
N PRO A 236 -9.06 14.96 -2.35
CA PRO A 236 -9.26 14.26 -3.61
C PRO A 236 -7.98 13.55 -4.06
N VAL A 237 -8.14 12.34 -4.57
CA VAL A 237 -7.04 11.54 -5.13
C VAL A 237 -7.21 11.52 -6.64
N GLN A 238 -6.13 11.74 -7.37
CA GLN A 238 -6.14 11.81 -8.83
C GLN A 238 -5.07 10.89 -9.41
N LEU A 239 -5.44 10.15 -10.45
CA LEU A 239 -4.52 9.43 -11.31
C LEU A 239 -4.02 10.37 -12.39
N VAL A 240 -2.71 10.37 -12.60
CA VAL A 240 -2.04 11.10 -13.66
C VAL A 240 -1.38 10.09 -14.60
N LEU A 241 -1.88 10.03 -15.83
CA LEU A 241 -1.35 9.16 -16.88
C LEU A 241 -0.41 9.96 -17.79
N LEU A 242 0.86 9.59 -17.76
CA LEU A 242 1.92 10.20 -18.55
C LEU A 242 2.11 9.43 -19.85
N LEU A 243 1.69 10.06 -20.94
CA LEU A 243 1.78 9.48 -22.28
C LEU A 243 3.24 9.44 -22.76
N PRO A 244 3.61 8.43 -23.56
CA PRO A 244 4.94 8.35 -24.15
C PRO A 244 5.20 9.55 -25.05
N ASP A 245 6.46 10.01 -25.06
CA ASP A 245 6.94 11.16 -25.87
C ASP A 245 6.23 12.52 -25.58
N GLN A 246 5.27 12.57 -24.65
CA GLN A 246 4.54 13.78 -24.23
C GLN A 246 5.12 14.35 -22.94
N LEU A 247 6.24 15.07 -23.06
CA LEU A 247 6.99 15.58 -21.90
C LEU A 247 6.74 17.06 -21.61
N ALA A 248 5.82 17.74 -22.31
CA ALA A 248 5.52 19.16 -22.06
C ALA A 248 4.18 19.40 -21.33
N HIS A 249 3.50 18.33 -20.92
CA HIS A 249 2.13 18.37 -20.41
C HIS A 249 2.01 17.49 -19.16
N SER A 250 1.02 17.78 -18.32
CA SER A 250 0.72 16.97 -17.14
C SER A 250 0.20 15.56 -17.45
N GLY A 251 -0.13 15.29 -18.72
CA GLY A 251 -0.77 14.05 -19.13
C GLY A 251 -2.28 14.13 -18.98
N ILE A 252 -2.92 12.97 -18.79
CA ILE A 252 -4.35 12.87 -18.52
C ILE A 252 -4.52 12.76 -17.00
N VAL A 253 -5.27 13.71 -16.42
CA VAL A 253 -5.50 13.79 -14.97
C VAL A 253 -6.96 13.44 -14.68
N GLN A 254 -7.18 12.36 -13.94
CA GLN A 254 -8.49 11.81 -13.65
C GLN A 254 -8.72 11.67 -12.14
N PRO A 255 -9.80 12.22 -11.56
CA PRO A 255 -10.17 11.91 -10.18
C PRO A 255 -10.53 10.43 -10.02
N LEU A 256 -10.11 9.87 -8.89
CA LEU A 256 -10.46 8.51 -8.48
C LEU A 256 -11.65 8.52 -7.53
N ASP A 257 -12.49 7.50 -7.64
CA ASP A 257 -13.66 7.35 -6.78
C ASP A 257 -13.25 6.78 -5.43
N LEU A 258 -13.61 7.48 -4.34
CA LEU A 258 -13.44 6.99 -2.99
C LEU A 258 -14.49 5.89 -2.71
N VAL A 259 -14.02 4.69 -2.42
CA VAL A 259 -14.87 3.52 -2.18
C VAL A 259 -14.44 2.75 -0.93
N ALA A 260 -15.30 1.86 -0.46
CA ALA A 260 -14.98 1.00 0.66
C ALA A 260 -13.89 -0.03 0.30
N PRO A 261 -13.06 -0.50 1.26
CA PRO A 261 -11.95 -1.41 1.01
C PRO A 261 -12.31 -2.71 0.27
N ASP A 262 -13.49 -3.26 0.55
CA ASP A 262 -14.01 -4.48 -0.10
C ASP A 262 -14.24 -4.28 -1.60
N GLN A 263 -14.64 -3.07 -2.02
CA GLN A 263 -14.81 -2.74 -3.44
C GLN A 263 -13.47 -2.65 -4.16
N ILE A 264 -12.40 -2.21 -3.48
CA ILE A 264 -11.04 -2.26 -4.02
C ILE A 264 -10.59 -3.71 -4.17
N ALA A 265 -10.74 -4.53 -3.13
CA ALA A 265 -10.37 -5.94 -3.18
C ALA A 265 -11.11 -6.70 -4.28
N HIS A 266 -12.42 -6.45 -4.41
CA HIS A 266 -13.22 -6.98 -5.50
C HIS A 266 -12.68 -6.56 -6.88
N ALA A 267 -12.37 -5.27 -7.08
CA ALA A 267 -11.83 -4.78 -8.34
C ALA A 267 -10.44 -5.36 -8.68
N VAL A 268 -9.58 -5.54 -7.68
CA VAL A 268 -8.27 -6.18 -7.83
C VAL A 268 -8.44 -7.64 -8.25
N LEU A 269 -9.30 -8.40 -7.56
CA LEU A 269 -9.56 -9.81 -7.89
C LEU A 269 -10.19 -9.98 -9.27
N GLU A 270 -11.23 -9.20 -9.59
CA GLU A 270 -11.88 -9.19 -10.91
C GLU A 270 -10.85 -8.91 -12.02
N THR A 271 -9.99 -7.91 -11.81
CA THR A 271 -8.98 -7.53 -12.80
C THR A 271 -7.89 -8.61 -12.90
N ALA A 272 -7.46 -9.19 -11.78
CA ALA A 272 -6.50 -10.29 -11.74
C ALA A 272 -7.00 -11.54 -12.48
N GLN A 273 -8.30 -11.88 -12.38
CA GLN A 273 -8.90 -12.98 -13.16
C GLN A 273 -8.83 -12.72 -14.68
N GLY A 274 -8.92 -11.46 -15.10
CA GLY A 274 -8.77 -11.05 -16.50
C GLY A 274 -7.32 -11.07 -17.02
N ILE A 275 -6.33 -11.04 -16.11
CA ILE A 275 -4.91 -11.14 -16.43
C ILE A 275 -4.55 -12.62 -16.51
N GLY A 276 -4.40 -13.15 -17.73
CA GLY A 276 -4.06 -14.56 -17.96
C GLY A 276 -2.68 -15.01 -17.40
N ASP A 277 -1.84 -14.07 -16.97
CA ASP A 277 -0.53 -14.30 -16.37
C ASP A 277 -0.59 -14.16 -14.83
N ARG A 278 -0.27 -15.24 -14.12
CA ARG A 278 -0.30 -15.29 -12.65
C ARG A 278 0.71 -14.36 -11.98
N THR A 279 1.86 -14.14 -12.60
CA THR A 279 2.91 -13.27 -12.05
C THR A 279 2.48 -11.81 -12.14
N LEU A 280 1.88 -11.41 -13.27
CA LEU A 280 1.32 -10.06 -13.43
C LEU A 280 0.11 -9.85 -12.50
N ALA A 281 -0.74 -10.86 -12.32
CA ALA A 281 -1.85 -10.80 -11.37
C ALA A 281 -1.36 -10.62 -9.92
N ALA A 282 -0.33 -11.37 -9.50
CA ALA A 282 0.29 -11.21 -8.19
C ALA A 282 0.96 -9.83 -8.03
N GLN A 283 1.60 -9.31 -9.09
CA GLN A 283 2.17 -7.96 -9.08
C GLN A 283 1.09 -6.88 -8.89
N LEU A 284 -0.08 -7.02 -9.52
CA LEU A 284 -1.21 -6.10 -9.34
C LEU A 284 -1.66 -6.07 -7.87
N HIS A 285 -1.85 -7.23 -7.25
CA HIS A 285 -2.25 -7.29 -5.84
C HIS A 285 -1.14 -6.75 -4.93
N ARG A 286 0.12 -7.15 -5.15
CA ARG A 286 1.24 -6.67 -4.33
C ARG A 286 1.35 -5.14 -4.35
N ALA A 287 1.02 -4.48 -5.45
CA ALA A 287 1.07 -3.02 -5.54
C ALA A 287 0.01 -2.30 -4.67
N THR A 288 -1.02 -2.99 -4.15
CA THR A 288 -1.94 -2.43 -3.14
C THR A 288 -1.46 -2.63 -1.70
N LEU A 289 -0.39 -3.40 -1.49
CA LEU A 289 0.13 -3.75 -0.17
C LEU A 289 1.23 -2.74 0.25
N PRO A 290 1.49 -2.60 1.56
CA PRO A 290 2.65 -1.88 2.07
C PRO A 290 3.97 -2.39 1.49
N ALA A 291 4.97 -1.51 1.40
CA ALA A 291 6.29 -1.90 0.95
C ALA A 291 6.97 -2.80 2.00
N PRO A 292 7.76 -3.82 1.60
CA PRO A 292 8.36 -4.79 2.54
C PRO A 292 9.33 -4.16 3.54
N ASP A 293 9.96 -3.05 3.14
CA ASP A 293 10.92 -2.28 3.93
C ASP A 293 10.26 -1.28 4.89
N GLN A 294 8.94 -1.12 4.82
CA GLN A 294 8.22 -0.30 5.77
C GLN A 294 8.26 -0.98 7.14
N ALA A 295 9.14 -0.48 8.01
CA ALA A 295 9.26 -0.99 9.37
C ALA A 295 7.86 -1.01 10.02
N PRO A 296 7.45 -2.14 10.62
CA PRO A 296 6.19 -2.18 11.32
C PRO A 296 6.18 -1.11 12.41
N PRO A 297 5.01 -0.52 12.72
CA PRO A 297 4.93 0.49 13.76
C PRO A 297 5.56 -0.05 15.05
N ALA A 298 6.43 0.76 15.67
CA ALA A 298 7.05 0.40 16.92
C ALA A 298 5.94 0.12 17.93
N LEU A 299 5.97 -1.07 18.51
CA LEU A 299 5.02 -1.43 19.54
C LEU A 299 5.33 -0.55 20.76
N PRO A 300 4.31 0.08 21.36
CA PRO A 300 4.53 0.79 22.62
C PRO A 300 5.10 -0.20 23.64
N ASP A 301 5.97 0.29 24.53
CA ASP A 301 6.40 -0.50 25.67
C ASP A 301 5.16 -1.03 26.38
N ALA A 302 5.16 -2.32 26.69
CA ALA A 302 4.09 -2.92 27.45
C ALA A 302 4.04 -2.26 28.83
N THR A 303 3.17 -1.26 28.97
CA THR A 303 2.83 -0.69 30.25
C THR A 303 1.78 -1.59 30.89
N ASP A 304 1.91 -1.86 32.19
CA ASP A 304 0.88 -2.57 32.93
C ASP A 304 -0.44 -1.85 32.72
N ALA A 305 -1.45 -2.58 32.19
CA ALA A 305 -2.79 -2.04 32.06
C ALA A 305 -3.27 -1.53 33.44
N PRO A 306 -3.91 -0.35 33.52
CA PRO A 306 -4.47 0.11 34.78
C PRO A 306 -5.45 -0.94 35.33
N PRO A 307 -5.32 -1.36 36.60
CA PRO A 307 -6.06 -2.49 37.16
C PRO A 307 -7.48 -2.09 37.58
N ASP A 308 -8.26 -1.51 36.65
CA ASP A 308 -9.66 -1.13 36.89
C ASP A 308 -10.65 -2.27 36.62
N GLY A 309 -10.15 -3.48 36.30
CA GLY A 309 -10.98 -4.67 36.05
C GLY A 309 -11.88 -4.56 34.82
N THR A 310 -11.69 -3.53 33.99
CA THR A 310 -12.47 -3.31 32.77
C THR A 310 -11.79 -3.98 31.58
N VAL A 311 -12.54 -4.81 30.86
CA VAL A 311 -12.10 -5.47 29.63
C VAL A 311 -12.89 -4.92 28.45
N LEU A 312 -12.20 -4.52 27.40
CA LEU A 312 -12.82 -4.24 26.10
C LEU A 312 -12.78 -5.51 25.24
N LEU A 313 -13.96 -6.04 24.94
CA LEU A 313 -14.16 -7.13 23.98
C LEU A 313 -14.44 -6.54 22.58
N VAL A 314 -13.46 -6.62 21.69
CA VAL A 314 -13.61 -6.36 20.25
C VAL A 314 -14.07 -7.64 19.58
N LEU A 315 -15.34 -7.68 19.19
CA LEU A 315 -16.00 -8.91 18.76
C LEU A 315 -16.35 -8.86 17.28
N ASP A 316 -15.75 -9.78 16.52
CA ASP A 316 -16.27 -10.16 15.21
C ASP A 316 -17.41 -11.18 15.39
N HIS A 317 -18.66 -10.73 15.32
CA HIS A 317 -19.79 -11.61 15.54
C HIS A 317 -20.13 -12.43 14.30
N ASP A 318 -19.54 -13.60 14.13
CA ASP A 318 -19.70 -14.43 12.93
C ASP A 318 -20.82 -15.49 13.01
N LEU A 319 -21.74 -15.35 13.97
CA LEU A 319 -22.90 -16.22 14.18
C LEU A 319 -24.21 -15.50 13.84
N ASP A 320 -25.35 -16.18 13.97
CA ASP A 320 -26.66 -15.52 13.83
C ASP A 320 -26.81 -14.45 14.93
N ASP A 321 -27.33 -13.26 14.60
CA ASP A 321 -27.36 -12.09 15.50
C ASP A 321 -27.96 -12.38 16.89
N VAL A 322 -28.85 -13.37 17.00
CA VAL A 322 -29.47 -13.80 18.27
C VAL A 322 -28.51 -14.55 19.19
N ASP A 323 -27.53 -15.25 18.63
CA ASP A 323 -26.53 -16.04 19.36
C ASP A 323 -25.54 -15.16 20.11
N LEU A 324 -25.45 -13.86 19.76
CA LEU A 324 -24.66 -12.88 20.49
C LEU A 324 -24.98 -12.89 21.98
N ARG A 325 -26.25 -13.12 22.34
CA ARG A 325 -26.66 -13.18 23.75
C ARG A 325 -25.95 -14.29 24.51
N ASP A 326 -25.89 -15.50 23.93
CA ASP A 326 -25.28 -16.66 24.58
C ASP A 326 -23.75 -16.54 24.64
N VAL A 327 -23.14 -15.98 23.60
CA VAL A 327 -21.70 -15.66 23.58
C VAL A 327 -21.36 -14.71 24.73
N LEU A 328 -22.09 -13.59 24.87
CA LEU A 328 -21.83 -12.61 25.91
C LEU A 328 -22.16 -13.15 27.31
N ARG A 329 -23.20 -13.98 27.47
CA ARG A 329 -23.48 -14.65 28.75
C ARG A 329 -22.30 -15.52 29.19
N ARG A 330 -21.68 -16.27 28.27
CA ARG A 330 -20.50 -17.09 28.57
C ARG A 330 -19.29 -16.24 28.95
N VAL A 331 -19.05 -15.14 28.25
CA VAL A 331 -17.95 -14.21 28.55
C VAL A 331 -18.14 -13.57 29.93
N THR A 332 -19.32 -13.02 30.21
CA THR A 332 -19.61 -12.35 31.49
C THR A 332 -19.63 -13.30 32.69
N ALA A 333 -19.93 -14.58 32.49
CA ALA A 333 -19.83 -15.58 33.55
C ALA A 333 -18.37 -15.91 33.95
N ALA A 334 -17.39 -15.54 33.10
CA ALA A 334 -15.97 -15.81 33.30
C ALA A 334 -15.18 -14.56 33.75
N HIS A 335 -15.84 -13.43 34.01
CA HIS A 335 -15.21 -12.17 34.42
C HIS A 335 -16.04 -11.43 35.45
N ASP A 336 -15.40 -11.01 36.54
CA ASP A 336 -16.07 -10.35 37.67
C ASP A 336 -16.14 -8.82 37.54
N GLY A 337 -15.45 -8.23 36.57
CA GLY A 337 -15.38 -6.77 36.34
C GLY A 337 -16.26 -6.27 35.20
N THR A 338 -15.99 -5.07 34.68
CA THR A 338 -16.78 -4.50 33.58
C THR A 338 -16.36 -5.08 32.23
N VAL A 339 -17.32 -5.45 31.39
CA VAL A 339 -17.10 -5.82 29.98
C VAL A 339 -17.69 -4.75 29.07
N LEU A 340 -16.82 -4.05 28.37
CA LEU A 340 -17.17 -3.16 27.26
C LEU A 340 -17.16 -3.96 25.97
N VAL A 341 -18.20 -3.89 25.16
CA VAL A 341 -18.28 -4.60 23.87
C VAL A 341 -18.16 -3.61 22.73
N HIS A 342 -17.24 -3.87 21.80
CA HIS A 342 -17.20 -3.23 20.49
C HIS A 342 -17.53 -4.28 19.42
N LEU A 343 -18.66 -4.10 18.73
CA LEU A 343 -19.08 -5.02 17.67
C LEU A 343 -18.50 -4.59 16.33
N LEU A 344 -17.81 -5.51 15.65
CA LEU A 344 -17.33 -5.32 14.27
C LEU A 344 -18.48 -5.51 13.28
N ARG A 345 -19.31 -4.48 13.20
CA ARG A 345 -20.52 -4.39 12.38
C ARG A 345 -20.64 -2.99 11.80
N PRO A 346 -21.16 -2.83 10.56
CA PRO A 346 -21.38 -1.51 9.97
C PRO A 346 -22.49 -0.74 10.69
N MET A 347 -23.45 -1.45 11.31
CA MET A 347 -24.54 -0.86 12.07
C MET A 347 -25.08 -1.86 13.10
N LEU A 348 -25.68 -1.33 14.17
CA LEU A 348 -26.36 -2.11 15.18
C LEU A 348 -27.79 -2.43 14.72
N THR A 349 -28.05 -3.69 14.37
CA THR A 349 -29.39 -4.16 14.01
C THR A 349 -30.28 -4.26 15.25
N GLU A 350 -31.60 -4.30 15.07
CA GLU A 350 -32.55 -4.51 16.17
C GLU A 350 -32.28 -5.86 16.87
N ALA A 351 -31.99 -6.92 16.12
CA ALA A 351 -31.67 -8.24 16.68
C ALA A 351 -30.42 -8.20 17.57
N LEU A 352 -29.33 -7.57 17.10
CA LEU A 352 -28.11 -7.39 17.89
C LEU A 352 -28.36 -6.55 19.16
N GLN A 353 -29.16 -5.49 19.04
CA GLN A 353 -29.53 -4.65 20.17
C GLN A 353 -30.33 -5.45 21.22
N GLN A 354 -31.31 -6.25 20.79
CA GLN A 354 -32.06 -7.11 21.70
C GLN A 354 -31.19 -8.20 22.34
N ALA A 355 -30.26 -8.78 21.59
CA ALA A 355 -29.30 -9.76 22.12
C ALA A 355 -28.38 -9.15 23.19
N LEU A 356 -27.86 -7.94 22.95
CA LEU A 356 -27.06 -7.19 23.93
C LEU A 356 -27.86 -6.84 25.19
N LEU A 357 -29.08 -6.33 25.03
CA LEU A 357 -29.95 -6.00 26.16
C LEU A 357 -30.32 -7.26 26.97
N GLY A 358 -30.58 -8.37 26.28
CA GLY A 358 -30.83 -9.66 26.91
C GLY A 358 -29.61 -10.16 27.69
N ALA A 359 -28.43 -10.11 27.08
CA ALA A 359 -27.18 -10.47 27.74
C ALA A 359 -26.90 -9.58 28.96
N SER A 360 -27.08 -8.27 28.85
CA SER A 360 -26.82 -7.31 29.94
C SER A 360 -27.73 -7.55 31.15
N ARG A 361 -28.99 -7.96 30.93
CA ARG A 361 -29.92 -8.35 32.01
C ARG A 361 -29.54 -9.67 32.71
N GLU A 362 -28.81 -10.54 32.03
CA GLU A 362 -28.44 -11.89 32.49
C GLU A 362 -26.98 -12.00 32.91
N ALA A 363 -26.18 -10.97 32.64
CA ALA A 363 -24.76 -10.93 32.90
C ALA A 363 -24.47 -11.02 34.40
N ALA A 364 -23.41 -11.76 34.74
CA ALA A 364 -22.89 -11.79 36.11
C ALA A 364 -22.13 -10.50 36.48
N CYS A 365 -21.80 -9.67 35.48
CA CYS A 365 -21.02 -8.45 35.62
C CYS A 365 -21.57 -7.31 34.75
N ASP A 366 -20.99 -6.11 34.87
CA ASP A 366 -21.46 -4.92 34.14
C ASP A 366 -21.09 -5.01 32.65
N LEU A 367 -22.09 -5.30 31.81
CA LEU A 367 -21.94 -5.45 30.36
C LEU A 367 -22.52 -4.24 29.62
N ARG A 368 -21.68 -3.54 28.86
CA ARG A 368 -22.06 -2.32 28.11
C ARG A 368 -21.57 -2.35 26.67
N LEU A 369 -22.36 -1.81 25.76
CA LEU A 369 -21.91 -1.54 24.40
C LEU A 369 -21.05 -0.26 24.41
N SER A 370 -19.81 -0.38 23.95
CA SER A 370 -18.88 0.74 23.75
C SER A 370 -18.96 1.29 22.33
N GLY A 371 -19.13 0.42 21.33
CA GLY A 371 -19.16 0.83 19.94
C GLY A 371 -19.68 -0.24 18.98
N CYS A 372 -20.02 0.18 17.77
CA CYS A 372 -20.43 -0.68 16.67
C CYS A 372 -19.91 -0.08 15.37
N ALA A 373 -18.77 -0.56 14.89
CA ALA A 373 -18.12 -0.11 13.67
C ALA A 373 -17.23 -1.20 13.10
N MET A 374 -16.98 -1.18 11.78
CA MET A 374 -16.06 -2.12 11.11
C MET A 374 -14.60 -1.93 11.51
N THR A 375 -14.26 -0.80 12.13
CA THR A 375 -12.94 -0.50 12.67
C THR A 375 -12.95 -0.63 14.20
N PRO A 376 -11.94 -1.24 14.82
CA PRO A 376 -11.73 -1.19 16.26
C PRO A 376 -11.60 0.26 16.78
N PRO A 377 -11.82 0.50 18.08
CA PRO A 377 -11.68 1.83 18.68
C PRO A 377 -10.22 2.28 18.77
N ASP A 378 -10.01 3.57 19.03
CA ASP A 378 -8.67 4.16 19.19
C ASP A 378 -7.96 3.58 20.43
N PRO A 379 -6.68 3.18 20.34
CA PRO A 379 -5.89 2.74 21.49
C PRO A 379 -5.89 3.72 22.67
N ALA A 380 -5.97 5.04 22.42
CA ALA A 380 -5.95 6.06 23.46
C ALA A 380 -7.20 6.04 24.35
N ASP A 381 -8.35 5.59 23.81
CA ASP A 381 -9.61 5.53 24.55
C ASP A 381 -9.72 4.29 25.45
N HIS A 382 -8.91 3.27 25.19
CA HIS A 382 -8.97 1.97 25.87
C HIS A 382 -7.58 1.40 26.20
N PRO A 383 -6.83 2.00 27.14
CA PRO A 383 -5.49 1.52 27.50
C PRO A 383 -5.49 0.23 28.33
N GLY A 384 -6.64 -0.19 28.85
CA GLY A 384 -6.82 -1.39 29.68
C GLY A 384 -6.70 -2.71 28.90
N GLN A 385 -7.22 -3.80 29.46
CA GLN A 385 -7.19 -5.10 28.78
C GLN A 385 -8.16 -5.13 27.59
N VAL A 386 -7.67 -5.59 26.44
CA VAL A 386 -8.45 -5.79 25.22
C VAL A 386 -8.42 -7.26 24.84
N VAL A 387 -9.58 -7.80 24.49
CA VAL A 387 -9.75 -9.13 23.91
C VAL A 387 -10.34 -8.98 22.52
N PHE A 388 -9.68 -9.56 21.53
CA PHE A 388 -10.24 -9.76 20.20
C PHE A 388 -10.58 -11.22 19.99
N ALA A 389 -11.76 -11.49 19.44
CA ALA A 389 -12.13 -12.83 18.98
C ALA A 389 -13.28 -12.78 17.98
N ARG A 390 -13.46 -13.86 17.23
CA ARG A 390 -14.76 -14.17 16.64
C ARG A 390 -15.70 -14.79 17.66
N SER A 391 -17.00 -14.58 17.48
CA SER A 391 -18.04 -15.16 18.35
C SER A 391 -18.03 -16.69 18.34
N SER A 392 -17.89 -17.30 17.16
CA SER A 392 -17.74 -18.74 17.01
C SER A 392 -16.60 -19.29 17.85
N ILE A 393 -15.47 -18.58 17.90
CA ILE A 393 -14.28 -18.97 18.67
C ILE A 393 -14.58 -18.94 20.17
N LEU A 394 -15.15 -17.84 20.67
CA LEU A 394 -15.52 -17.71 22.10
C LEU A 394 -16.57 -18.74 22.54
N PHE A 395 -17.35 -19.28 21.60
CA PHE A 395 -18.26 -20.38 21.88
C PHE A 395 -17.55 -21.72 22.10
N HIS A 396 -16.33 -21.89 21.57
CA HIS A 396 -15.56 -23.14 21.70
C HIS A 396 -14.44 -23.06 22.74
N VAL A 397 -13.79 -21.91 22.92
CA VAL A 397 -12.68 -21.75 23.88
C VAL A 397 -13.17 -21.34 25.26
N ASP A 398 -12.45 -21.72 26.32
CA ASP A 398 -12.66 -21.15 27.64
C ASP A 398 -12.26 -19.66 27.60
N PRO A 399 -13.17 -18.71 27.87
CA PRO A 399 -12.83 -17.30 27.85
C PRO A 399 -12.05 -16.83 29.08
N ALA A 400 -12.05 -17.57 30.20
CA ALA A 400 -11.41 -17.11 31.44
C ALA A 400 -9.90 -16.78 31.27
N PRO A 401 -9.08 -17.61 30.59
CA PRO A 401 -7.68 -17.28 30.34
C PRO A 401 -7.47 -16.03 29.46
N LEU A 402 -8.42 -15.70 28.58
CA LEU A 402 -8.35 -14.52 27.71
C LEU A 402 -8.74 -13.23 28.46
N LEU A 403 -9.62 -13.35 29.45
CA LEU A 403 -10.13 -12.23 30.26
C LEU A 403 -9.24 -11.92 31.46
N ALA A 404 -8.36 -12.85 31.86
CA ALA A 404 -7.41 -12.64 32.93
C ALA A 404 -6.25 -11.72 32.48
N PRO A 405 -5.74 -10.83 33.34
CA PRO A 405 -4.56 -10.03 33.03
C PRO A 405 -3.36 -10.94 32.80
N GLY A 406 -2.81 -10.89 31.59
CA GLY A 406 -1.65 -11.67 31.19
C GLY A 406 -0.32 -11.00 31.54
N THR A 407 0.75 -11.79 31.63
CA THR A 407 2.13 -11.29 31.79
C THR A 407 2.84 -11.04 30.45
N ALA A 408 2.29 -11.58 29.36
CA ALA A 408 2.81 -11.36 28.02
C ALA A 408 2.11 -10.16 27.36
N PRO A 409 2.83 -9.34 26.57
CA PRO A 409 2.24 -8.29 25.72
C PRO A 409 1.08 -8.75 24.85
N LEU A 410 1.08 -10.01 24.41
CA LEU A 410 -0.03 -10.63 23.71
C LEU A 410 -0.15 -12.11 24.09
N ALA A 411 -1.36 -12.53 24.44
CA ALA A 411 -1.74 -13.92 24.59
C ALA A 411 -2.64 -14.35 23.44
N VAL A 412 -2.30 -15.43 22.75
CA VAL A 412 -3.01 -15.94 21.57
C VAL A 412 -3.49 -17.36 21.85
N THR A 413 -4.80 -17.58 21.72
CA THR A 413 -5.41 -18.91 21.78
C THR A 413 -5.91 -19.28 20.40
N VAL A 414 -5.37 -20.35 19.83
CA VAL A 414 -5.69 -20.79 18.47
C VAL A 414 -6.57 -22.04 18.52
N LEU A 415 -7.67 -22.05 17.78
CA LEU A 415 -8.45 -23.26 17.57
C LEU A 415 -7.77 -24.12 16.51
N ASP A 416 -7.15 -25.22 16.94
CA ASP A 416 -6.40 -26.12 16.07
C ASP A 416 -6.98 -27.55 16.17
N PRO A 417 -7.46 -28.15 15.07
CA PRO A 417 -7.90 -29.54 15.07
C PRO A 417 -6.77 -30.53 15.42
N MET A 418 -5.51 -30.13 15.22
CA MET A 418 -4.33 -30.92 15.56
C MET A 418 -3.97 -30.81 17.05
N ALA A 419 -4.53 -29.88 17.82
CA ALA A 419 -4.16 -29.65 19.23
C ALA A 419 -4.29 -30.90 20.11
N ALA A 420 -5.23 -31.80 19.79
CA ALA A 420 -5.45 -33.04 20.53
C ALA A 420 -4.54 -34.21 20.09
N LEU A 421 -3.72 -34.03 19.04
CA LEU A 421 -2.82 -35.06 18.52
C LEU A 421 -1.42 -34.94 19.14
N PRO A 422 -0.65 -36.05 19.23
CA PRO A 422 0.75 -36.01 19.66
C PRO A 422 1.58 -35.04 18.79
N GLY A 423 2.26 -34.08 19.42
CA GLY A 423 3.01 -33.03 18.72
C GLY A 423 2.15 -31.88 18.17
N GLY A 424 0.83 -31.93 18.34
CA GLY A 424 -0.10 -30.87 17.93
C GLY A 424 0.09 -29.54 18.66
N SER A 425 0.69 -29.60 19.85
CA SER A 425 1.09 -28.44 20.67
C SER A 425 2.54 -28.02 20.44
N ASP A 426 3.22 -28.53 19.40
CA ASP A 426 4.54 -28.04 19.02
C ASP A 426 4.47 -26.55 18.66
N HIS A 427 5.25 -25.74 19.35
CA HIS A 427 5.13 -24.29 19.31
C HIS A 427 5.51 -23.70 17.95
N THR A 428 6.54 -24.25 17.31
CA THR A 428 6.99 -23.82 15.97
C THR A 428 5.93 -24.19 14.95
N ALA A 429 5.47 -25.44 14.93
CA ALA A 429 4.46 -25.87 13.97
C ALA A 429 3.11 -25.16 14.16
N LEU A 430 2.74 -24.81 15.40
CA LEU A 430 1.53 -24.03 15.68
C LEU A 430 1.67 -22.58 15.21
N THR A 431 2.85 -21.98 15.41
CA THR A 431 3.17 -20.64 14.90
C THR A 431 3.08 -20.63 13.38
N ASP A 432 3.71 -21.59 12.69
CA ASP A 432 3.67 -21.68 11.23
C ASP A 432 2.23 -21.78 10.70
N ARG A 433 1.39 -22.63 11.32
CA ARG A 433 -0.03 -22.75 10.92
C ARG A 433 -0.87 -21.50 11.22
N LEU A 434 -0.55 -20.77 12.28
CA LEU A 434 -1.20 -19.49 12.57
C LEU A 434 -0.84 -18.46 11.50
N VAL A 435 0.45 -18.38 11.14
CA VAL A 435 0.98 -17.45 10.13
C VAL A 435 0.44 -17.75 8.73
N ASP A 436 0.25 -19.03 8.38
CA ASP A 436 -0.35 -19.47 7.11
C ASP A 436 -1.81 -19.03 6.90
N GLY A 437 -2.42 -18.34 7.88
CA GLY A 437 -3.66 -17.58 7.67
C GLY A 437 -4.96 -18.36 7.84
N ARG A 438 -4.91 -19.63 8.25
CA ARG A 438 -6.10 -20.51 8.23
C ARG A 438 -6.70 -20.84 9.60
N LEU A 439 -5.94 -20.68 10.67
CA LEU A 439 -6.43 -21.07 12.00
C LEU A 439 -7.21 -19.92 12.66
N PRO A 440 -8.49 -20.12 13.05
CA PRO A 440 -9.22 -19.16 13.86
C PRO A 440 -8.52 -18.97 15.21
N PHE A 441 -8.45 -17.74 15.71
CA PHE A 441 -7.84 -17.45 17.01
C PHE A 441 -8.57 -16.34 17.77
N ALA A 442 -8.33 -16.32 19.08
CA ALA A 442 -8.61 -15.19 19.95
C ALA A 442 -7.29 -14.66 20.50
N CYS A 443 -7.20 -13.35 20.73
CA CYS A 443 -6.04 -12.76 21.37
C CYS A 443 -6.43 -11.76 22.47
N ALA A 444 -5.56 -11.62 23.46
CA ALA A 444 -5.74 -10.72 24.59
C ALA A 444 -4.43 -10.02 24.93
N GLY A 445 -4.52 -8.77 25.39
CA GLY A 445 -3.35 -7.99 25.82
C GLY A 445 -3.72 -6.56 26.20
N PRO A 446 -2.73 -5.72 26.55
CA PRO A 446 -2.94 -4.29 26.77
C PRO A 446 -3.48 -3.61 25.51
N GLY A 447 -4.45 -2.72 25.65
CA GLY A 447 -5.10 -2.06 24.51
C GLY A 447 -4.15 -1.19 23.71
N ALA A 448 -3.14 -0.58 24.36
CA ALA A 448 -2.06 0.11 23.67
C ALA A 448 -1.30 -0.80 22.69
N VAL A 449 -1.22 -2.12 22.95
CA VAL A 449 -0.56 -3.10 22.07
C VAL A 449 -1.54 -3.66 21.05
N VAL A 450 -2.71 -4.14 21.50
CA VAL A 450 -3.71 -4.82 20.64
C VAL A 450 -4.33 -3.85 19.64
N LEU A 451 -4.58 -2.60 20.02
CA LEU A 451 -5.24 -1.61 19.15
C LEU A 451 -4.27 -0.78 18.32
N ALA A 452 -2.96 -0.76 18.65
CA ALA A 452 -1.95 0.01 17.93
C ALA A 452 -1.92 -0.21 16.40
N PRO A 453 -2.04 -1.44 15.87
CA PRO A 453 -2.03 -1.66 14.42
C PRO A 453 -3.15 -0.93 13.66
N PHE A 454 -4.27 -0.63 14.32
CA PHE A 454 -5.42 0.02 13.70
C PHE A 454 -5.29 1.56 13.64
N ALA A 455 -4.27 2.13 14.29
CA ALA A 455 -3.94 3.56 14.16
C ALA A 455 -3.28 3.90 12.81
N HIS A 456 -2.94 2.89 12.01
CA HIS A 456 -2.27 3.04 10.73
C HIS A 456 -3.06 2.40 9.59
N PRO A 457 -2.95 2.92 8.36
CA PRO A 457 -3.54 2.30 7.17
C PRO A 457 -3.12 0.82 7.05
N THR A 458 -4.09 -0.10 6.96
CA THR A 458 -3.81 -1.54 6.89
C THR A 458 -3.90 -2.08 5.46
N ALA A 459 -3.28 -3.24 5.22
CA ALA A 459 -3.32 -3.97 3.95
C ALA A 459 -4.50 -4.95 3.86
N TYR A 460 -5.25 -5.07 4.96
CA TYR A 460 -6.19 -6.17 5.19
C TYR A 460 -7.63 -5.65 5.25
N LEU A 461 -8.57 -6.52 4.94
CA LEU A 461 -10.00 -6.24 5.01
C LEU A 461 -10.57 -6.54 6.40
N THR A 462 -9.97 -7.46 7.14
CA THR A 462 -10.47 -7.93 8.43
C THR A 462 -9.56 -7.53 9.58
N ALA A 463 -10.16 -7.17 10.73
CA ALA A 463 -9.40 -6.86 11.94
C ALA A 463 -8.57 -8.06 12.42
N GLU A 464 -9.07 -9.27 12.18
CA GLU A 464 -8.36 -10.50 12.49
C GLU A 464 -7.03 -10.63 11.75
N ALA A 465 -7.00 -10.33 10.44
CA ALA A 465 -5.76 -10.45 9.67
C ALA A 465 -4.70 -9.45 10.14
N VAL A 466 -5.11 -8.24 10.52
CA VAL A 466 -4.23 -7.24 11.14
C VAL A 466 -3.63 -7.78 12.46
N LEU A 467 -4.47 -8.40 13.30
CA LEU A 467 -4.03 -8.96 14.59
C LEU A 467 -3.22 -10.25 14.42
N ARG A 468 -3.45 -11.02 13.36
CA ARG A 468 -2.65 -12.19 13.01
C ARG A 468 -1.23 -11.77 12.62
N ASP A 469 -1.10 -10.71 11.81
CA ASP A 469 0.19 -10.12 11.46
C ASP A 469 0.92 -9.57 12.70
N LEU A 470 0.20 -8.91 13.62
CA LEU A 470 0.75 -8.52 14.92
C LEU A 470 1.24 -9.73 15.72
N ALA A 471 0.42 -10.79 15.83
CA ALA A 471 0.76 -12.00 16.56
C ALA A 471 2.00 -12.68 15.98
N ALA A 472 2.08 -12.81 14.65
CA ALA A 472 3.24 -13.36 13.94
C ALA A 472 4.53 -12.62 14.31
N ARG A 473 4.50 -11.27 14.30
CA ARG A 473 5.65 -10.44 14.69
C ARG A 473 6.05 -10.67 16.15
N LEU A 474 5.10 -10.61 17.09
CA LEU A 474 5.39 -10.79 18.52
C LEU A 474 5.86 -12.20 18.86
N LEU A 475 5.36 -13.22 18.16
CA LEU A 475 5.82 -14.61 18.30
C LEU A 475 7.26 -14.75 17.80
N SER A 476 7.59 -14.15 16.64
CA SER A 476 8.96 -14.15 16.12
C SER A 476 9.95 -13.42 17.04
N ALA A 477 9.47 -12.40 17.77
CA ALA A 477 10.23 -11.68 18.79
C ALA A 477 10.29 -12.39 20.16
N GLY A 478 9.56 -13.49 20.35
CA GLY A 478 9.51 -14.22 21.62
C GLY A 478 8.77 -13.48 22.74
N THR A 479 7.92 -12.50 22.42
CA THR A 479 7.20 -11.66 23.38
C THR A 479 5.70 -11.96 23.45
N ALA A 480 5.16 -12.78 22.55
CA ALA A 480 3.79 -13.31 22.66
C ALA A 480 3.76 -14.72 23.26
N SER A 481 2.64 -15.05 23.91
CA SER A 481 2.31 -16.42 24.30
C SER A 481 1.30 -17.03 23.34
N LEU A 482 1.46 -18.32 23.03
CA LEU A 482 0.62 -19.05 22.08
C LEU A 482 0.20 -20.39 22.67
N VAL A 483 -1.10 -20.64 22.70
CA VAL A 483 -1.68 -21.89 23.19
C VAL A 483 -2.68 -22.42 22.16
N ALA A 484 -2.66 -23.75 21.95
CA ALA A 484 -3.64 -24.42 21.12
C ALA A 484 -4.85 -24.88 21.97
N ALA A 485 -6.05 -24.59 21.49
CA ALA A 485 -7.30 -25.12 22.01
C ALA A 485 -7.86 -26.18 21.04
N PRO A 486 -8.38 -27.30 21.55
CA PRO A 486 -8.92 -28.37 20.71
C PRO A 486 -10.18 -27.91 19.97
N ALA A 487 -10.22 -28.10 18.65
CA ALA A 487 -11.33 -27.67 17.79
C ALA A 487 -12.46 -28.73 17.63
N GLN A 488 -12.79 -29.50 18.67
CA GLN A 488 -13.81 -30.56 18.57
C GLN A 488 -15.20 -29.97 18.31
N GLY A 489 -15.80 -30.33 17.16
CA GLY A 489 -17.13 -29.85 16.78
C GLY A 489 -17.17 -28.37 16.41
N PHE A 490 -16.04 -27.79 15.97
CA PHE A 490 -15.94 -26.38 15.62
C PHE A 490 -17.00 -25.97 14.59
N LEU A 491 -17.82 -24.99 14.97
CA LEU A 491 -18.74 -24.32 14.08
C LEU A 491 -18.00 -23.11 13.49
N ALA A 492 -17.54 -23.25 12.24
CA ALA A 492 -16.99 -22.13 11.51
C ALA A 492 -18.12 -21.11 11.29
N GLY A 493 -18.10 -20.02 12.06
CA GLY A 493 -19.04 -18.93 11.89
C GLY A 493 -19.00 -18.46 10.44
N ASN A 494 -20.18 -18.26 9.87
CA ASN A 494 -20.38 -17.97 8.45
C ASN A 494 -21.34 -16.79 8.23
N ARG A 495 -21.61 -16.04 9.30
CA ARG A 495 -22.46 -14.86 9.31
C ARG A 495 -21.63 -13.61 9.53
N GLY A 496 -22.26 -12.46 9.31
CA GLY A 496 -21.59 -11.17 9.49
C GLY A 496 -20.85 -10.66 8.25
N PRO A 497 -20.25 -9.48 8.36
CA PRO A 497 -19.71 -8.74 7.21
C PRO A 497 -18.45 -9.38 6.63
N TYR A 498 -17.57 -9.95 7.47
CA TYR A 498 -16.31 -10.54 7.02
C TYR A 498 -16.44 -11.93 6.37
N CYS A 499 -17.62 -12.56 6.48
CA CYS A 499 -17.95 -13.81 5.78
C CYS A 499 -18.57 -13.58 4.39
N GLN A 500 -18.67 -12.33 3.93
CA GLN A 500 -19.21 -12.03 2.61
C GLN A 500 -18.25 -12.45 1.49
N SER A 501 -18.82 -12.95 0.39
CA SER A 501 -18.05 -13.25 -0.82
C SER A 501 -17.71 -11.94 -1.55
N LEU A 502 -16.45 -11.81 -1.96
CA LEU A 502 -16.00 -10.75 -2.88
C LEU A 502 -16.35 -11.12 -4.33
N ILE A 503 -15.89 -12.29 -4.79
CA ILE A 503 -16.12 -12.80 -6.14
C ILE A 503 -16.00 -14.33 -6.16
N ASP A 504 -16.87 -15.02 -6.90
CA ASP A 504 -16.79 -16.47 -7.19
C ASP A 504 -16.43 -17.37 -5.99
N GLY A 505 -16.96 -17.06 -4.79
CA GLY A 505 -16.71 -17.83 -3.56
C GLY A 505 -15.42 -17.50 -2.82
N VAL A 506 -14.63 -16.53 -3.27
CA VAL A 506 -13.50 -15.94 -2.53
C VAL A 506 -14.04 -14.93 -1.52
N GLY A 507 -13.80 -15.16 -0.23
CA GLY A 507 -14.21 -14.27 0.86
C GLY A 507 -13.12 -13.26 1.25
N TRP A 508 -13.43 -12.43 2.25
CA TRP A 508 -12.49 -11.42 2.75
C TRP A 508 -11.27 -12.07 3.41
N HIS A 509 -11.48 -13.15 4.17
CA HIS A 509 -10.38 -13.90 4.79
C HIS A 509 -9.46 -14.57 3.76
N ASP A 510 -9.97 -15.02 2.61
CA ASP A 510 -9.15 -15.59 1.54
C ASP A 510 -8.27 -14.52 0.89
N PHE A 511 -8.84 -13.32 0.67
CA PHE A 511 -8.09 -12.17 0.18
C PHE A 511 -6.99 -11.76 1.17
N ASP A 512 -7.30 -11.70 2.46
CA ASP A 512 -6.31 -11.37 3.50
C ASP A 512 -5.19 -12.42 3.60
N GLY A 513 -5.53 -13.71 3.48
CA GLY A 513 -4.52 -14.78 3.42
C GLY A 513 -3.60 -14.66 2.21
N LEU A 514 -4.15 -14.27 1.05
CA LEU A 514 -3.35 -13.96 -0.14
C LEU A 514 -2.46 -12.74 0.07
N SER A 515 -2.99 -11.66 0.65
CA SER A 515 -2.22 -10.46 1.01
C SER A 515 -1.05 -10.78 1.94
N ALA A 516 -1.29 -11.56 3.00
CA ALA A 516 -0.26 -11.98 3.95
C ALA A 516 0.86 -12.77 3.24
N ARG A 517 0.51 -13.75 2.40
CA ARG A 517 1.49 -14.52 1.62
C ARG A 517 2.33 -13.63 0.71
N LEU A 518 1.69 -12.68 0.00
CA LEU A 518 2.39 -11.78 -0.92
C LEU A 518 3.34 -10.81 -0.20
N LEU A 519 3.05 -10.46 1.06
CA LEU A 519 3.95 -9.69 1.93
C LEU A 519 5.15 -10.53 2.36
N THR A 520 4.94 -11.79 2.76
CA THR A 520 6.04 -12.69 3.15
C THR A 520 6.95 -13.06 1.99
N GLU A 521 6.43 -13.24 0.78
CA GLU A 521 7.24 -13.52 -0.42
C GLU A 521 8.13 -12.34 -0.84
N ALA A 522 7.83 -11.12 -0.38
CA ALA A 522 8.52 -9.90 -0.76
C ALA A 522 9.55 -9.42 0.28
N ALA A 523 9.49 -9.97 1.50
CA ALA A 523 10.47 -9.77 2.58
C ALA A 523 11.62 -10.77 2.44
#